data_AF-A0A9D8DRR6-F1
#
_entry.id   AF-A0A9D8DRR6-F1
#
_cell.length_a   1.000
_cell.length_b   1.000
_cell.length_c   1.000
_cell.angle_alpha   90.00
_cell.angle_beta   90.00
_cell.angle_gamma   90.00
#
_symmetry.space_group_name_H-M   'P 1'
#
loop_
_entity.id
_entity.type
_entity.pdbx_description
1 polymer ?
#
loop_
_entity_poly.entity_id
_entity_poly.type
_entity_poly.pdbx_seq_one_letter_code
_entity_poly.pdbx_strand_id
1 'polypeptide(L)'
;MTLPDALTVLVGLGLATVLVGRVPRLRPTARELRDVAVVVPARNEAHNLPGLLADLQRAAPAQLLVVDDASTDDTAEVARHAGATVLAAGERPAGWNPKSWAVHVGTAAVEHPVVVLLDADVRLAPGGLAAVVAALDAMGGLLSVAPRHDTGGVVELASVPFNVVALLGAAAGRRPAAGGARAAFGPCIAVRTADLTAVGGHAAVRGELLDDVALAHRFRACGLGVSLRRGGSLVRYRMYPDGPVAIVQGWSKNIAAGARRTPAWAVLATVPFIGACALPLVRAATDLRAAAVLWLAVTVGSVPVVRAVARPTAATALLPVLAVGFMAVTLRSTVLLVLRRPVRWKDRRLHPGARG
;
A
#
# COMPACT_ATOMS: atom_id res chain seq x y z
N MET A 1 6.65 30.85 19.80
CA MET A 1 7.20 30.07 18.67
C MET A 1 8.60 30.57 18.39
N THR A 2 9.59 29.68 18.44
CA THR A 2 11.01 30.02 18.20
C THR A 2 11.39 29.78 16.74
N LEU A 3 12.51 30.37 16.27
CA LEU A 3 13.04 30.13 14.92
C LEU A 3 13.31 28.62 14.64
N PRO A 4 13.92 27.85 15.57
CA PRO A 4 14.06 26.40 15.43
C PRO A 4 12.73 25.64 15.24
N ASP A 5 11.65 26.09 15.89
CA ASP A 5 10.33 25.46 15.74
C ASP A 5 9.81 25.62 14.32
N ALA A 6 9.87 26.86 13.80
CA ALA A 6 9.43 27.18 12.46
C ALA A 6 10.24 26.41 11.41
N LEU A 7 11.57 26.35 11.57
CA LEU A 7 12.45 25.61 10.66
C LEU A 7 12.10 24.12 10.63
N THR A 8 11.84 23.51 11.79
CA THR A 8 11.47 22.09 11.90
C THR A 8 10.20 21.78 11.10
N VAL A 9 9.15 22.61 11.26
CA VAL A 9 7.89 22.43 10.54
C VAL A 9 8.06 22.67 9.03
N LEU A 10 8.76 23.74 8.64
CA LEU A 10 8.99 24.09 7.24
C LEU A 10 9.81 23.02 6.51
N VAL A 11 10.91 22.55 7.11
CA VAL A 11 11.74 21.49 6.54
C VAL A 11 10.97 20.18 6.47
N GLY A 12 10.28 19.80 7.56
CA GLY A 12 9.54 18.55 7.63
C GLY A 12 8.42 18.46 6.58
N LEU A 13 7.58 19.48 6.49
CA LEU A 13 6.45 19.52 5.56
C LEU A 13 6.89 19.84 4.13
N GLY A 14 7.88 20.71 3.96
CA GLY A 14 8.45 21.06 2.65
C GLY A 14 9.12 19.86 1.99
N LEU A 15 10.01 19.17 2.71
CA LEU A 15 10.65 17.94 2.21
C LEU A 15 9.61 16.87 1.89
N ALA A 16 8.65 16.65 2.79
CA ALA A 16 7.59 15.66 2.57
C ALA A 16 6.78 15.98 1.31
N THR A 17 6.39 17.24 1.12
CA THR A 17 5.62 17.70 -0.04
C THR A 17 6.40 17.49 -1.34
N VAL A 18 7.68 17.84 -1.37
CA VAL A 18 8.55 17.63 -2.54
C VAL A 18 8.67 16.14 -2.85
N LEU A 19 8.93 15.30 -1.85
CA LEU A 19 9.10 13.86 -2.04
C LEU A 19 7.82 13.19 -2.56
N VAL A 20 6.65 13.42 -1.95
CA VAL A 20 5.40 12.84 -2.46
C VAL A 20 5.03 13.40 -3.84
N GLY A 21 5.44 14.64 -4.15
CA GLY A 21 5.27 15.27 -5.45
C GLY A 21 6.04 14.56 -6.56
N ARG A 22 7.21 13.97 -6.26
CA ARG A 22 8.04 13.19 -7.20
C ARG A 22 7.40 11.88 -7.63
N VAL A 23 6.39 11.39 -6.91
CA VAL A 23 5.61 10.21 -7.32
C VAL A 23 4.45 10.69 -8.19
N PRO A 24 4.47 10.41 -9.50
CA PRO A 24 3.42 10.93 -10.38
C PRO A 24 2.08 10.24 -10.10
N ARG A 25 0.98 10.96 -10.33
CA ARG A 25 -0.37 10.39 -10.22
C ARG A 25 -0.72 9.61 -11.49
N LEU A 26 -1.62 8.63 -11.36
CA LEU A 26 -2.33 8.09 -12.51
C LEU A 26 -3.14 9.20 -13.18
N ARG A 27 -3.27 9.10 -14.50
CA ARG A 27 -4.08 10.02 -15.31
C ARG A 27 -5.25 9.25 -15.89
N PRO A 28 -6.46 9.82 -15.92
CA PRO A 28 -7.59 9.18 -16.59
C PRO A 28 -7.24 8.89 -18.04
N THR A 29 -7.57 7.70 -18.52
CA THR A 29 -7.29 7.28 -19.90
C THR A 29 -8.35 6.29 -20.33
N ALA A 30 -8.73 6.34 -21.60
CA ALA A 30 -9.53 5.31 -22.24
C ALA A 30 -8.60 4.32 -22.95
N ARG A 31 -8.74 3.04 -22.65
CA ARG A 31 -8.01 1.94 -23.27
C ARG A 31 -8.90 0.70 -23.20
N GLU A 32 -9.06 0.01 -24.31
CA GLU A 32 -9.70 -1.32 -24.29
C GLU A 32 -8.84 -2.30 -23.46
N LEU A 33 -9.50 -3.24 -22.79
CA LEU A 33 -8.86 -4.18 -21.85
C LEU A 33 -8.92 -5.63 -22.33
N ARG A 34 -8.93 -5.83 -23.66
CA ARG A 34 -9.02 -7.14 -24.33
C ARG A 34 -7.79 -8.03 -24.15
N ASP A 35 -6.67 -7.45 -23.69
CA ASP A 35 -5.40 -8.13 -23.41
C ASP A 35 -5.12 -8.26 -21.91
N VAL A 36 -6.10 -7.97 -21.05
CA VAL A 36 -5.90 -7.81 -19.60
C VAL A 36 -6.63 -8.89 -18.82
N ALA A 37 -5.85 -9.65 -18.04
CA ALA A 37 -6.36 -10.49 -16.96
C ALA A 37 -6.27 -9.75 -15.62
N VAL A 38 -7.31 -9.86 -14.81
CA VAL A 38 -7.32 -9.37 -13.43
C VAL A 38 -7.35 -10.55 -12.48
N VAL A 39 -6.43 -10.57 -11.51
CA VAL A 39 -6.35 -11.59 -10.46
C VAL A 39 -6.59 -10.95 -9.11
N VAL A 40 -7.58 -11.45 -8.38
CA VAL A 40 -7.96 -10.97 -7.05
C VAL A 40 -7.82 -12.12 -6.04
N PRO A 41 -6.75 -12.18 -5.23
CA PRO A 41 -6.70 -13.10 -4.10
C PRO A 41 -7.71 -12.66 -3.02
N ALA A 42 -8.50 -13.59 -2.52
CA ALA A 42 -9.56 -13.32 -1.55
C ALA A 42 -9.55 -14.34 -0.40
N ARG A 43 -9.73 -13.85 0.83
CA ARG A 43 -9.96 -14.70 2.02
C ARG A 43 -10.84 -13.95 3.02
N ASN A 44 -12.06 -14.42 3.19
CA ASN A 44 -13.09 -13.77 4.00
C ASN A 44 -13.32 -12.31 3.57
N GLU A 45 -13.57 -12.13 2.27
CA GLU A 45 -13.73 -10.84 1.61
C GLU A 45 -15.14 -10.68 1.00
N ALA A 46 -16.13 -11.45 1.47
CA ALA A 46 -17.53 -11.38 0.98
C ALA A 46 -18.13 -9.96 1.08
N HIS A 47 -17.66 -9.17 2.05
CA HIS A 47 -18.07 -7.77 2.20
C HIS A 47 -17.40 -6.82 1.20
N ASN A 48 -16.12 -7.03 0.86
CA ASN A 48 -15.32 -6.11 0.05
C ASN A 48 -15.46 -6.38 -1.45
N LEU A 49 -15.49 -7.66 -1.84
CA LEU A 49 -15.55 -8.10 -3.23
C LEU A 49 -16.68 -7.49 -4.06
N PRO A 50 -17.94 -7.36 -3.59
CA PRO A 50 -19.03 -6.81 -4.40
C PRO A 50 -18.68 -5.45 -5.02
N GLY A 51 -18.02 -4.58 -4.24
CA GLY A 51 -17.62 -3.27 -4.69
C GLY A 51 -16.57 -3.31 -5.81
N LEU A 52 -15.54 -4.14 -5.65
CA LEU A 52 -14.48 -4.30 -6.64
C LEU A 52 -15.00 -4.98 -7.91
N LEU A 53 -15.78 -6.06 -7.78
CA LEU A 53 -16.29 -6.82 -8.92
C LEU A 53 -17.26 -5.98 -9.75
N ALA A 54 -18.11 -5.17 -9.13
CA ALA A 54 -18.95 -4.20 -9.85
C ALA A 54 -18.11 -3.16 -10.63
N ASP A 55 -16.97 -2.73 -10.07
CA ASP A 55 -16.05 -1.82 -10.77
C ASP A 55 -15.36 -2.52 -11.95
N LEU A 56 -15.00 -3.79 -11.82
CA LEU A 56 -14.35 -4.61 -12.85
C LEU A 56 -15.31 -5.04 -13.96
N GLN A 57 -16.56 -5.37 -13.65
CA GLN A 57 -17.60 -5.63 -14.66
C GLN A 57 -17.80 -4.43 -15.58
N ARG A 58 -17.82 -3.22 -15.03
CA ARG A 58 -17.88 -1.97 -15.83
C ARG A 58 -16.61 -1.72 -16.64
N ALA A 59 -15.46 -2.18 -16.17
CA ALA A 59 -14.19 -2.06 -16.89
C ALA A 59 -14.06 -3.11 -18.01
N ALA A 60 -14.72 -4.27 -17.86
CA ALA A 60 -14.71 -5.39 -18.79
C ALA A 60 -13.29 -5.85 -19.21
N PRO A 61 -12.44 -6.29 -18.26
CA PRO A 61 -11.19 -6.97 -18.60
C PRO A 61 -11.47 -8.28 -19.36
N ALA A 62 -10.51 -8.73 -20.16
CA ALA A 62 -10.63 -9.98 -20.92
C ALA A 62 -10.83 -11.21 -20.03
N GLN A 63 -10.20 -11.22 -18.85
CA GLN A 63 -10.32 -12.30 -17.88
C GLN A 63 -10.38 -11.72 -16.47
N LEU A 64 -11.31 -12.26 -15.66
CA LEU A 64 -11.48 -11.89 -14.25
C LEU A 64 -11.43 -13.16 -13.39
N LEU A 65 -10.33 -13.30 -12.65
CA LEU A 65 -10.05 -14.41 -11.76
C LEU A 65 -10.12 -13.96 -10.30
N VAL A 66 -10.94 -14.63 -9.50
CA VAL A 66 -10.92 -14.52 -8.04
C VAL A 66 -10.35 -15.81 -7.48
N VAL A 67 -9.31 -15.72 -6.66
CA VAL A 67 -8.68 -16.88 -6.02
C VAL A 67 -9.08 -16.94 -4.56
N ASP A 68 -9.89 -17.93 -4.20
CA ASP A 68 -10.36 -18.16 -2.84
C ASP A 68 -9.30 -18.92 -1.99
N ASP A 69 -8.68 -18.25 -1.02
CA ASP A 69 -7.69 -18.81 -0.07
C ASP A 69 -8.36 -19.39 1.18
N ALA A 70 -9.22 -20.39 0.94
CA ALA A 70 -9.98 -21.12 1.96
C ALA A 70 -10.80 -20.17 2.85
N SER A 71 -11.70 -19.41 2.23
CA SER A 71 -12.67 -18.59 2.96
C SER A 71 -13.66 -19.46 3.73
N THR A 72 -14.14 -18.92 4.84
CA THR A 72 -15.16 -19.52 5.71
C THR A 72 -16.49 -18.78 5.65
N ASP A 73 -16.57 -17.73 4.84
CA ASP A 73 -17.77 -16.95 4.53
C ASP A 73 -18.15 -17.14 3.04
N ASP A 74 -19.12 -16.37 2.57
CA ASP A 74 -19.68 -16.49 1.22
C ASP A 74 -18.79 -15.88 0.12
N THR A 75 -17.49 -15.65 0.37
CA THR A 75 -16.55 -14.98 -0.56
C THR A 75 -16.59 -15.59 -1.96
N ALA A 76 -16.51 -16.92 -2.05
CA ALA A 76 -16.49 -17.63 -3.33
C ALA A 76 -17.85 -17.53 -4.06
N GLU A 77 -18.96 -17.59 -3.32
CA GLU A 77 -20.30 -17.49 -3.89
C GLU A 77 -20.57 -16.08 -4.43
N VAL A 78 -20.24 -15.05 -3.65
CA VAL A 78 -20.34 -13.64 -4.06
C VAL A 78 -19.55 -13.38 -5.35
N ALA A 79 -18.34 -13.95 -5.46
CA ALA A 79 -17.51 -13.79 -6.64
C ALA A 79 -18.12 -14.45 -7.89
N ARG A 80 -18.66 -15.68 -7.77
CA ARG A 80 -19.34 -16.38 -8.88
C ARG A 80 -20.57 -15.63 -9.35
N HIS A 81 -21.41 -15.17 -8.41
CA HIS A 81 -22.63 -14.41 -8.74
C HIS A 81 -22.32 -13.09 -9.48
N ALA A 82 -21.19 -12.47 -9.19
CA ALA A 82 -20.72 -11.27 -9.87
C ALA A 82 -20.02 -11.56 -11.22
N GLY A 83 -20.03 -12.82 -11.70
CA GLY A 83 -19.51 -13.21 -13.01
C GLY A 83 -18.00 -13.40 -13.08
N ALA A 84 -17.31 -13.53 -11.94
CA ALA A 84 -15.89 -13.87 -11.93
C ALA A 84 -15.67 -15.39 -12.01
N THR A 85 -14.58 -15.80 -12.66
CA THR A 85 -14.10 -17.18 -12.57
C THR A 85 -13.43 -17.36 -11.22
N VAL A 86 -13.96 -18.27 -10.40
CA VAL A 86 -13.42 -18.53 -9.05
C VAL A 86 -12.54 -19.76 -9.05
N LEU A 87 -11.29 -19.57 -8.63
CA LEU A 87 -10.29 -20.62 -8.43
C LEU A 87 -10.13 -20.88 -6.93
N ALA A 88 -10.08 -22.14 -6.52
CA ALA A 88 -9.64 -22.48 -5.17
C ALA A 88 -8.11 -22.41 -5.10
N ALA A 89 -7.56 -21.74 -4.07
CA ALA A 89 -6.11 -21.73 -3.87
C ALA A 89 -5.56 -23.14 -3.57
N GLY A 90 -6.38 -24.02 -2.98
CA GLY A 90 -5.99 -25.38 -2.61
C GLY A 90 -5.04 -25.43 -1.41
N GLU A 91 -4.45 -26.60 -1.17
CA GLU A 91 -3.50 -26.77 -0.08
C GLU A 91 -2.22 -25.97 -0.33
N ARG A 92 -1.89 -25.06 0.59
CA ARG A 92 -0.69 -24.23 0.51
C ARG A 92 0.55 -25.06 0.82
N PRO A 93 1.52 -25.19 -0.10
CA PRO A 93 2.76 -25.90 0.17
C PRO A 93 3.61 -25.22 1.26
N ALA A 94 4.48 -26.00 1.91
CA ALA A 94 5.40 -25.49 2.91
C ALA A 94 6.29 -24.37 2.36
N GLY A 95 6.58 -23.36 3.19
CA GLY A 95 7.43 -22.22 2.83
C GLY A 95 6.75 -21.10 2.03
N TRP A 96 5.47 -21.24 1.67
CA TRP A 96 4.70 -20.18 1.02
C TRP A 96 4.05 -19.22 2.00
N ASN A 97 4.07 -17.92 1.74
CA ASN A 97 3.16 -16.95 2.34
C ASN A 97 1.75 -17.22 1.80
N PRO A 98 0.72 -17.25 2.66
CA PRO A 98 -0.65 -17.47 2.22
C PRO A 98 -1.15 -16.56 1.09
N LYS A 99 -0.88 -15.24 1.16
CA LYS A 99 -1.31 -14.31 0.10
C LYS A 99 -0.61 -14.66 -1.23
N SER A 100 0.70 -14.86 -1.18
CA SER A 100 1.51 -15.13 -2.36
C SER A 100 1.17 -16.47 -3.02
N TRP A 101 0.69 -17.46 -2.26
CA TRP A 101 0.19 -18.72 -2.81
C TRP A 101 -1.08 -18.51 -3.65
N ALA A 102 -2.08 -17.81 -3.11
CA ALA A 102 -3.30 -17.49 -3.85
C ALA A 102 -3.00 -16.68 -5.12
N VAL A 103 -2.09 -15.69 -5.02
CA VAL A 103 -1.64 -14.94 -6.19
C VAL A 103 -0.94 -15.84 -7.20
N HIS A 104 -0.07 -16.75 -6.76
CA HIS A 104 0.61 -17.69 -7.64
C HIS A 104 -0.38 -18.56 -8.43
N VAL A 105 -1.35 -19.16 -7.75
CA VAL A 105 -2.42 -19.97 -8.37
C VAL A 105 -3.18 -19.16 -9.41
N GLY A 106 -3.59 -17.93 -9.07
CA GLY A 106 -4.29 -17.06 -10.01
C GLY A 106 -3.45 -16.68 -11.22
N THR A 107 -2.18 -16.30 -11.01
CA THR A 107 -1.28 -15.92 -12.11
C THR A 107 -0.91 -17.08 -13.02
N ALA A 108 -0.94 -18.32 -12.52
CA ALA A 108 -0.69 -19.51 -13.32
C ALA A 108 -1.86 -19.83 -14.28
N ALA A 109 -3.07 -19.32 -14.00
CA ALA A 109 -4.25 -19.47 -14.84
C ALA A 109 -4.49 -18.29 -15.80
N VAL A 110 -3.56 -17.33 -15.86
CA VAL A 110 -3.67 -16.17 -16.75
C VAL A 110 -3.29 -16.55 -18.17
N GLU A 111 -4.18 -16.24 -19.12
CA GLU A 111 -3.99 -16.53 -20.55
C GLU A 111 -3.69 -15.28 -21.38
N HIS A 112 -3.70 -14.10 -20.74
CA HIS A 112 -3.58 -12.81 -21.43
C HIS A 112 -2.21 -12.14 -21.27
N PRO A 113 -1.81 -11.26 -22.21
CA PRO A 113 -0.49 -10.60 -22.19
C PRO A 113 -0.21 -9.69 -20.98
N VAL A 114 -1.24 -9.14 -20.36
CA VAL A 114 -1.14 -8.26 -19.18
C VAL A 114 -1.89 -8.89 -18.01
N VAL A 115 -1.25 -8.90 -16.84
CA VAL A 115 -1.90 -9.26 -15.58
C VAL A 115 -1.91 -8.07 -14.63
N VAL A 116 -3.08 -7.81 -14.04
CA VAL A 116 -3.28 -6.83 -12.97
C VAL A 116 -3.70 -7.57 -11.71
N LEU A 117 -2.88 -7.47 -10.67
CA LEU A 117 -3.15 -7.99 -9.34
C LEU A 117 -3.84 -6.90 -8.53
N LEU A 118 -5.00 -7.21 -7.95
CA LEU A 118 -5.77 -6.29 -7.12
C LEU A 118 -6.14 -6.94 -5.79
N ASP A 119 -5.96 -6.22 -4.68
CA ASP A 119 -6.52 -6.62 -3.40
C ASP A 119 -8.05 -6.44 -3.41
N ALA A 120 -8.77 -7.30 -2.68
CA ALA A 120 -10.23 -7.31 -2.67
C ALA A 120 -10.89 -6.04 -2.12
N ASP A 121 -10.15 -5.23 -1.34
CA ASP A 121 -10.60 -3.95 -0.77
C ASP A 121 -10.32 -2.73 -1.67
N VAL A 122 -9.78 -2.95 -2.86
CA VAL A 122 -9.56 -1.90 -3.86
C VAL A 122 -10.86 -1.52 -4.53
N ARG A 123 -11.01 -0.22 -4.81
CA ARG A 123 -12.09 0.37 -5.60
C ARG A 123 -11.52 1.14 -6.77
N LEU A 124 -12.14 0.96 -7.94
CA LEU A 124 -11.72 1.57 -9.20
C LEU A 124 -12.78 2.56 -9.68
N ALA A 125 -12.37 3.79 -9.95
CA ALA A 125 -13.25 4.74 -10.68
C ALA A 125 -13.41 4.31 -12.15
N PRO A 126 -14.41 4.80 -12.87
CA PRO A 126 -14.47 4.66 -14.33
C PRO A 126 -13.13 5.06 -14.99
N GLY A 127 -12.60 4.21 -15.88
CA GLY A 127 -11.29 4.40 -16.49
C GLY A 127 -10.09 4.13 -15.58
N GLY A 128 -10.30 3.69 -14.33
CA GLY A 128 -9.24 3.41 -13.36
C GLY A 128 -8.33 2.28 -13.81
N LEU A 129 -8.89 1.12 -14.18
CA LEU A 129 -8.12 -0.01 -14.70
C LEU A 129 -7.39 0.33 -16.01
N ALA A 130 -8.06 1.03 -16.92
CA ALA A 130 -7.47 1.54 -18.16
C ALA A 130 -6.27 2.47 -17.91
N ALA A 131 -6.36 3.35 -16.91
CA ALA A 131 -5.25 4.21 -16.50
C ALA A 131 -4.06 3.44 -15.93
N VAL A 132 -4.32 2.36 -15.17
CA VAL A 132 -3.26 1.47 -14.68
C VAL A 132 -2.52 0.82 -15.84
N VAL A 133 -3.25 0.22 -16.78
CA VAL A 133 -2.65 -0.50 -17.91
C VAL A 133 -1.96 0.45 -18.89
N ALA A 134 -2.54 1.62 -19.17
CA ALA A 134 -1.88 2.65 -19.97
C ALA A 134 -0.57 3.14 -19.33
N ALA A 135 -0.53 3.26 -18.00
CA ALA A 135 0.70 3.61 -17.29
C ALA A 135 1.73 2.46 -17.30
N LEU A 136 1.30 1.20 -17.38
CA LEU A 136 2.21 0.06 -17.56
C LEU A 136 2.82 0.10 -18.96
N ASP A 137 2.01 0.29 -19.99
CA ASP A 137 2.46 0.37 -21.38
C ASP A 137 3.51 1.47 -21.61
N ALA A 138 3.34 2.61 -20.96
CA ALA A 138 4.29 3.72 -21.06
C ALA A 138 5.61 3.49 -20.32
N MET A 139 5.66 2.58 -19.34
CA MET A 139 6.78 2.45 -18.41
C MET A 139 7.53 1.12 -18.52
N GLY A 140 6.87 0.05 -18.96
CA GLY A 140 7.38 -1.31 -18.97
C GLY A 140 7.63 -1.90 -17.56
N GLY A 141 8.00 -3.18 -17.52
CA GLY A 141 8.34 -3.90 -16.29
C GLY A 141 7.17 -4.00 -15.31
N LEU A 142 7.41 -3.64 -14.05
CA LEU A 142 6.40 -3.65 -12.99
C LEU A 142 5.88 -2.25 -12.70
N LEU A 143 4.57 -2.07 -12.87
CA LEU A 143 3.87 -0.91 -12.37
C LEU A 143 3.18 -1.25 -11.05
N SER A 144 3.46 -0.47 -10.02
CA SER A 144 2.70 -0.46 -8.77
C SER A 144 1.95 0.84 -8.61
N VAL A 145 0.75 0.77 -8.03
CA VAL A 145 -0.09 1.91 -7.74
C VAL A 145 -0.35 1.95 -6.23
N ALA A 146 0.08 3.03 -5.58
CA ALA A 146 -0.29 3.34 -4.21
C ALA A 146 -1.72 3.91 -4.20
N PRO A 147 -2.75 3.17 -3.73
CA PRO A 147 -4.12 3.67 -3.75
C PRO A 147 -4.29 4.86 -2.80
N ARG A 148 -5.31 5.68 -3.06
CA ARG A 148 -5.75 6.66 -2.05
C ARG A 148 -6.60 5.97 -0.98
N HIS A 149 -6.27 6.20 0.28
CA HIS A 149 -7.05 5.78 1.43
C HIS A 149 -8.33 6.63 1.53
N ASP A 150 -9.48 6.00 1.25
CA ASP A 150 -10.79 6.57 1.54
C ASP A 150 -11.21 6.13 2.95
N THR A 151 -10.78 6.91 3.95
CA THR A 151 -11.10 6.66 5.37
C THR A 151 -12.59 6.90 5.65
N GLY A 152 -13.27 5.91 6.22
CA GLY A 152 -14.68 5.98 6.62
C GLY A 152 -14.95 6.74 7.92
N GLY A 153 -13.91 7.11 8.68
CA GLY A 153 -14.04 7.84 9.94
C GLY A 153 -12.70 8.20 10.60
N VAL A 154 -12.77 8.73 11.82
CA VAL A 154 -11.59 9.20 12.58
C VAL A 154 -10.64 8.05 12.95
N VAL A 155 -11.18 6.86 13.25
CA VAL A 155 -10.35 5.69 13.59
C VAL A 155 -9.47 5.28 12.42
N GLU A 156 -10.04 5.17 11.22
CA GLU A 156 -9.30 4.81 10.00
C GLU A 156 -8.26 5.87 9.62
N LEU A 157 -8.48 7.13 10.01
CA LEU A 157 -7.51 8.21 9.82
C LEU A 157 -6.17 7.93 10.52
N ALA A 158 -6.15 7.12 11.57
CA ALA A 158 -4.91 6.69 12.24
C ALA A 158 -3.95 5.93 11.31
N SER A 159 -4.41 5.42 10.17
CA SER A 159 -3.55 4.81 9.15
C SER A 159 -2.85 5.82 8.23
N VAL A 160 -3.30 7.09 8.19
CA VAL A 160 -2.74 8.11 7.29
C VAL A 160 -1.26 8.38 7.54
N PRO A 161 -0.77 8.56 8.78
CA PRO A 161 0.67 8.73 9.02
C PRO A 161 1.52 7.58 8.47
N PHE A 162 1.04 6.34 8.59
CA PHE A 162 1.76 5.18 8.07
C PHE A 162 1.80 5.18 6.54
N ASN A 163 0.68 5.50 5.88
CA ASN A 163 0.62 5.64 4.43
C ASN A 163 1.55 6.76 3.93
N VAL A 164 1.61 7.89 4.63
CA VAL A 164 2.56 8.98 4.33
C VAL A 164 4.00 8.48 4.45
N VAL A 165 4.35 7.85 5.57
CA VAL A 165 5.71 7.34 5.82
C VAL A 165 6.11 6.30 4.76
N ALA A 166 5.22 5.37 4.40
CA ALA A 166 5.47 4.39 3.35
C ALA A 166 5.72 5.07 1.99
N LEU A 167 4.91 6.08 1.63
CA LEU A 167 5.09 6.83 0.38
C LEU A 167 6.37 7.67 0.38
N LEU A 168 6.72 8.31 1.49
CA LEU A 168 7.97 9.07 1.64
C LEU A 168 9.19 8.16 1.48
N GLY A 169 9.18 7.00 2.14
CA GLY A 169 10.24 6.00 2.00
C GLY A 169 10.39 5.50 0.57
N ALA A 170 9.27 5.24 -0.13
CA ALA A 170 9.32 4.86 -1.54
C ALA A 170 9.82 6.00 -2.45
N ALA A 171 9.39 7.24 -2.18
CA ALA A 171 9.72 8.41 -2.97
C ALA A 171 11.20 8.83 -2.84
N ALA A 172 11.80 8.72 -1.65
CA ALA A 172 13.19 9.10 -1.42
C ALA A 172 14.20 8.21 -2.18
N GLY A 173 13.81 6.98 -2.52
CA GLY A 173 14.67 6.05 -3.27
C GLY A 173 14.52 6.14 -4.77
N ARG A 174 13.52 6.90 -5.24
CA ARG A 174 13.12 6.97 -6.64
C ARG A 174 14.19 7.67 -7.47
N ARG A 175 14.56 7.07 -8.60
CA ARG A 175 15.34 7.72 -9.65
C ARG A 175 14.42 8.43 -10.66
N PRO A 176 14.85 9.52 -11.30
CA PRO A 176 14.03 10.28 -12.25
C PRO A 176 13.62 9.48 -13.51
N ALA A 177 14.40 8.47 -13.89
CA ALA A 177 14.16 7.65 -15.08
C ALA A 177 12.92 6.76 -14.98
N ALA A 178 12.41 6.32 -16.15
CA ALA A 178 11.41 5.28 -16.22
C ALA A 178 11.91 4.01 -15.51
N GLY A 179 11.03 3.32 -14.77
CA GLY A 179 11.45 2.16 -13.98
C GLY A 179 12.34 2.48 -12.76
N GLY A 180 12.43 3.75 -12.33
CA GLY A 180 13.31 4.19 -11.26
C GLY A 180 12.81 3.98 -9.82
N ALA A 181 11.63 3.38 -9.59
CA ALA A 181 11.14 3.11 -8.25
C ALA A 181 11.89 1.92 -7.61
N ARG A 182 12.01 1.93 -6.28
CA ARG A 182 12.70 0.88 -5.52
C ARG A 182 11.78 -0.02 -4.70
N ALA A 183 10.52 0.39 -4.56
CA ALA A 183 9.50 -0.28 -3.78
C ALA A 183 8.19 -0.31 -4.57
N ALA A 184 7.38 -1.31 -4.28
CA ALA A 184 6.01 -1.44 -4.74
C ALA A 184 5.07 -1.47 -3.54
N PHE A 185 3.82 -1.11 -3.80
CA PHE A 185 2.66 -1.27 -2.92
C PHE A 185 1.81 -2.41 -3.50
N GLY A 186 1.50 -3.39 -2.66
CA GLY A 186 0.77 -4.60 -3.02
C GLY A 186 -0.67 -4.46 -3.52
N PRO A 187 -1.49 -3.45 -3.11
CA PRO A 187 -2.91 -3.45 -3.46
C PRO A 187 -3.22 -3.39 -4.95
N CYS A 188 -2.33 -2.83 -5.76
CA CYS A 188 -2.52 -2.75 -7.21
C CYS A 188 -1.17 -2.82 -7.92
N ILE A 189 -0.94 -3.94 -8.62
CA ILE A 189 0.26 -4.20 -9.40
C ILE A 189 -0.15 -4.61 -10.81
N ALA A 190 0.48 -4.04 -11.84
CA ALA A 190 0.29 -4.44 -13.23
C ALA A 190 1.65 -4.77 -13.85
N VAL A 191 1.71 -5.88 -14.59
CA VAL A 191 2.92 -6.39 -15.23
C VAL A 191 2.57 -7.05 -16.57
N ARG A 192 3.54 -7.16 -17.48
CA ARG A 192 3.44 -8.10 -18.59
C ARG A 192 3.52 -9.52 -18.04
N THR A 193 2.68 -10.42 -18.53
CA THR A 193 2.69 -11.82 -18.12
C THR A 193 4.03 -12.48 -18.42
N ALA A 194 4.62 -12.17 -19.58
CA ALA A 194 5.97 -12.64 -19.95
C ALA A 194 7.05 -12.19 -18.95
N ASP A 195 7.02 -10.92 -18.53
CA ASP A 195 7.98 -10.39 -17.54
C ASP A 195 7.80 -11.07 -16.18
N LEU A 196 6.56 -11.26 -15.74
CA LEU A 196 6.25 -11.94 -14.47
C LEU A 196 6.79 -13.38 -14.48
N THR A 197 6.60 -14.10 -15.58
CA THR A 197 7.12 -15.46 -15.76
C THR A 197 8.65 -15.46 -15.79
N ALA A 198 9.27 -14.53 -16.53
CA ALA A 198 10.72 -14.44 -16.65
C ALA A 198 11.44 -14.20 -15.31
N VAL A 199 10.81 -13.47 -14.38
CA VAL A 199 11.36 -13.26 -13.02
C VAL A 199 11.01 -14.39 -12.03
N GLY A 200 10.31 -15.44 -12.48
CA GLY A 200 9.88 -16.58 -11.67
C GLY A 200 8.60 -16.34 -10.85
N GLY A 201 7.88 -15.25 -11.10
CA GLY A 201 6.61 -14.91 -10.47
C GLY A 201 6.63 -14.91 -8.94
N HIS A 202 5.50 -15.24 -8.33
CA HIS A 202 5.38 -15.30 -6.87
C HIS A 202 6.11 -16.50 -6.26
N ALA A 203 6.47 -17.52 -7.04
CA ALA A 203 7.29 -18.64 -6.58
C ALA A 203 8.70 -18.22 -6.18
N ALA A 204 9.28 -17.23 -6.88
CA ALA A 204 10.59 -16.66 -6.57
C ALA A 204 10.63 -15.85 -5.26
N VAL A 205 9.46 -15.49 -4.73
CA VAL A 205 9.27 -14.71 -3.49
C VAL A 205 8.32 -15.41 -2.51
N ARG A 206 8.17 -16.73 -2.63
CA ARG A 206 7.15 -17.50 -1.90
C ARG A 206 7.16 -17.28 -0.38
N GLY A 207 8.33 -17.20 0.26
CA GLY A 207 8.44 -17.07 1.72
C GLY A 207 8.38 -15.63 2.24
N GLU A 208 8.16 -14.66 1.35
CA GLU A 208 8.31 -13.25 1.67
C GLU A 208 7.05 -12.69 2.33
N LEU A 209 7.20 -12.04 3.49
CA LEU A 209 6.08 -11.40 4.17
C LEU A 209 5.57 -10.14 3.45
N LEU A 210 6.47 -9.44 2.75
CA LEU A 210 6.21 -8.32 1.86
C LEU A 210 6.56 -8.76 0.44
N ASP A 211 5.65 -9.52 -0.17
CA ASP A 211 5.81 -10.10 -1.50
C ASP A 211 5.90 -9.05 -2.59
N ASP A 212 5.14 -7.95 -2.45
CA ASP A 212 5.21 -6.77 -3.32
C ASP A 212 6.62 -6.14 -3.41
N VAL A 213 7.25 -5.88 -2.27
CA VAL A 213 8.61 -5.33 -2.17
C VAL A 213 9.62 -6.35 -2.70
N ALA A 214 9.47 -7.62 -2.35
CA ALA A 214 10.35 -8.68 -2.83
C ALA A 214 10.26 -8.86 -4.36
N LEU A 215 9.05 -8.82 -4.93
CA LEU A 215 8.82 -8.93 -6.36
C LEU A 215 9.43 -7.73 -7.10
N ALA A 216 9.25 -6.51 -6.57
CA ALA A 216 9.91 -5.32 -7.11
C ALA A 216 11.45 -5.45 -7.11
N HIS A 217 12.03 -6.00 -6.04
CA HIS A 217 13.47 -6.29 -6.02
C HIS A 217 13.88 -7.31 -7.08
N ARG A 218 13.08 -8.36 -7.30
CA ARG A 218 13.33 -9.37 -8.35
C ARG A 218 13.30 -8.76 -9.74
N PHE A 219 12.29 -7.97 -10.08
CA PHE A 219 12.24 -7.25 -11.36
C PHE A 219 13.52 -6.46 -11.61
N ARG A 220 13.98 -5.69 -10.61
CA ARG A 220 15.21 -4.90 -10.72
C ARG A 220 16.47 -5.76 -10.84
N ALA A 221 16.53 -6.88 -10.13
CA ALA A 221 17.65 -7.82 -10.21
C ALA A 221 17.76 -8.47 -11.60
N CYS A 222 16.65 -8.63 -12.30
CA CYS A 222 16.58 -9.11 -13.69
C CYS A 222 16.71 -7.97 -14.73
N GLY A 223 17.07 -6.75 -14.32
CA GLY A 223 17.24 -5.61 -15.22
C GLY A 223 15.94 -4.95 -15.69
N LEU A 224 14.78 -5.36 -15.16
CA LEU A 224 13.48 -4.78 -15.50
C LEU A 224 13.13 -3.57 -14.63
N GLY A 225 12.41 -2.61 -15.21
CA GLY A 225 11.99 -1.40 -14.54
C GLY A 225 10.92 -1.64 -13.48
N VAL A 226 10.93 -0.82 -12.41
CA VAL A 226 9.83 -0.75 -11.44
C VAL A 226 9.34 0.69 -11.37
N SER A 227 8.03 0.88 -11.50
CA SER A 227 7.39 2.18 -11.52
C SER A 227 6.33 2.28 -10.43
N LEU A 228 6.24 3.44 -9.80
CA LEU A 228 5.24 3.72 -8.77
C LEU A 228 4.40 4.92 -9.19
N ARG A 229 3.07 4.77 -9.13
CA ARG A 229 2.09 5.85 -9.33
C ARG A 229 1.22 6.02 -8.10
N ARG A 230 0.76 7.24 -7.85
CA ARG A 230 -0.32 7.50 -6.88
C ARG A 230 -1.68 7.30 -7.55
N GLY A 231 -2.56 6.53 -6.93
CA GLY A 231 -3.88 6.18 -7.43
C GLY A 231 -4.84 7.35 -7.54
N GLY A 232 -4.73 8.33 -6.65
CA GLY A 232 -5.57 9.54 -6.68
C GLY A 232 -7.06 9.19 -6.54
N SER A 233 -7.91 9.68 -7.45
CA SER A 233 -9.32 9.30 -7.49
C SER A 233 -9.59 8.01 -8.26
N LEU A 234 -8.62 7.49 -9.02
CA LEU A 234 -8.81 6.38 -9.94
C LEU A 234 -8.67 5.01 -9.27
N VAL A 235 -7.73 4.89 -8.34
CA VAL A 235 -7.48 3.68 -7.55
C VAL A 235 -7.44 4.07 -6.08
N ARG A 236 -8.36 3.49 -5.31
CA ARG A 236 -8.58 3.78 -3.89
C ARG A 236 -8.83 2.48 -3.14
N TYR A 237 -8.73 2.53 -1.83
CA TYR A 237 -8.99 1.41 -0.91
C TYR A 237 -9.48 1.95 0.44
N ARG A 238 -9.95 1.05 1.30
CA ARG A 238 -10.34 1.37 2.68
C ARG A 238 -9.69 0.38 3.63
N MET A 239 -8.63 0.82 4.31
CA MET A 239 -7.89 -0.08 5.20
C MET A 239 -8.47 -0.09 6.61
N TYR A 240 -8.63 -1.29 7.16
CA TYR A 240 -8.99 -1.54 8.57
C TYR A 240 -10.34 -0.93 9.01
N PRO A 241 -11.45 -1.21 8.31
CA PRO A 241 -12.78 -0.78 8.75
C PRO A 241 -13.18 -1.39 10.10
N ASP A 242 -12.55 -2.51 10.50
CA ASP A 242 -12.83 -3.26 11.74
C ASP A 242 -12.28 -2.59 13.02
N GLY A 243 -11.65 -1.41 12.87
CA GLY A 243 -11.29 -0.55 13.99
C GLY A 243 -9.83 -0.67 14.45
N PRO A 244 -9.51 -0.15 15.66
CA PRO A 244 -8.14 0.16 16.05
C PRO A 244 -7.25 -1.07 16.24
N VAL A 245 -7.84 -2.21 16.65
CA VAL A 245 -7.08 -3.46 16.82
C VAL A 245 -6.51 -3.95 15.48
N ALA A 246 -7.31 -3.90 14.41
CA ALA A 246 -6.89 -4.27 13.06
C ALA A 246 -5.76 -3.34 12.56
N ILE A 247 -5.88 -2.03 12.80
CA ILE A 247 -4.85 -1.02 12.47
C ILE A 247 -3.53 -1.38 13.16
N VAL A 248 -3.54 -1.56 14.48
CA VAL A 248 -2.32 -1.85 15.26
C VAL A 248 -1.67 -3.15 14.81
N GLN A 249 -2.46 -4.22 14.60
CA GLN A 249 -1.95 -5.51 14.14
C GLN A 249 -1.35 -5.44 12.74
N GLY A 250 -2.07 -4.84 11.78
CA GLY A 250 -1.63 -4.74 10.38
C GLY A 250 -0.39 -3.89 10.19
N TRP A 251 -0.36 -2.71 10.81
CA TRP A 251 0.84 -1.88 10.74
C TRP A 251 2.02 -2.47 11.51
N SER A 252 1.80 -3.16 12.63
CA SER A 252 2.89 -3.89 13.31
C SER A 252 3.47 -4.98 12.42
N LYS A 253 2.64 -5.72 11.67
CA LYS A 253 3.12 -6.70 10.69
C LYS A 253 3.99 -6.04 9.62
N ASN A 254 3.50 -4.96 9.02
CA ASN A 254 4.20 -4.28 7.93
C ASN A 254 5.55 -3.70 8.40
N ILE A 255 5.58 -3.07 9.57
CA ILE A 255 6.82 -2.54 10.16
C ILE A 255 7.79 -3.67 10.49
N ALA A 256 7.30 -4.74 11.12
CA ALA A 256 8.13 -5.90 11.47
C ALA A 256 8.76 -6.56 10.24
N ALA A 257 7.99 -6.70 9.16
CA ALA A 257 8.46 -7.30 7.91
C ALA A 257 9.41 -6.36 7.13
N GLY A 258 9.16 -5.05 7.18
CA GLY A 258 9.97 -4.03 6.50
C GLY A 258 11.31 -3.74 7.17
N ALA A 259 11.40 -3.84 8.50
CA ALA A 259 12.54 -3.36 9.29
C ALA A 259 13.92 -3.86 8.82
N ARG A 260 14.03 -5.08 8.28
CA ARG A 260 15.31 -5.64 7.78
C ARG A 260 15.69 -5.18 6.37
N ARG A 261 14.74 -4.67 5.59
CA ARG A 261 14.93 -4.34 4.17
C ARG A 261 14.87 -2.85 3.90
N THR A 262 14.27 -2.07 4.80
CA THR A 262 14.19 -0.62 4.66
C THR A 262 15.58 -0.01 4.82
N PRO A 263 16.13 0.62 3.78
CA PRO A 263 17.44 1.24 3.86
C PRO A 263 17.41 2.51 4.73
N ALA A 264 18.53 2.84 5.36
CA ALA A 264 18.62 3.97 6.30
C ALA A 264 18.15 5.31 5.70
N TRP A 265 18.44 5.57 4.42
CA TRP A 265 17.99 6.80 3.75
C TRP A 265 16.46 6.91 3.68
N ALA A 266 15.73 5.79 3.59
CA ALA A 266 14.27 5.79 3.55
C ALA A 266 13.71 6.16 4.92
N VAL A 267 14.34 5.67 5.99
CA VAL A 267 14.00 6.04 7.38
C VAL A 267 14.29 7.51 7.61
N LEU A 268 15.49 7.98 7.26
CA LEU A 268 15.92 9.38 7.43
C LEU A 268 15.00 10.36 6.69
N ALA A 269 14.46 9.99 5.53
CA ALA A 269 13.51 10.82 4.79
C ALA A 269 12.17 11.03 5.51
N THR A 270 11.82 10.19 6.48
CA THR A 270 10.54 10.24 7.22
C THR A 270 10.64 11.00 8.53
N VAL A 271 11.84 11.07 9.12
CA VAL A 271 12.08 11.70 10.43
C VAL A 271 11.66 13.18 10.47
N PRO A 272 11.99 14.03 9.48
CA PRO A 272 11.58 15.44 9.51
C PRO A 272 10.06 15.62 9.54
N PHE A 273 9.32 14.77 8.80
CA PHE A 273 7.86 14.83 8.78
C PHE A 273 7.24 14.44 10.13
N ILE A 274 7.71 13.35 10.74
CA ILE A 274 7.25 12.91 12.05
C ILE A 274 7.63 13.92 13.14
N GLY A 275 8.84 14.48 13.08
CA GLY A 275 9.29 15.54 13.98
C GLY A 275 8.40 16.79 13.88
N ALA A 276 8.07 17.24 12.67
CA ALA A 276 7.14 18.34 12.47
C ALA A 276 5.76 18.04 13.07
N CYS A 277 5.25 16.82 12.92
CA CYS A 277 3.95 16.44 13.49
C CYS A 277 3.96 16.33 15.03
N ALA A 278 5.07 15.91 15.63
CA ALA A 278 5.19 15.76 17.08
C ALA A 278 5.43 17.09 17.81
N LEU A 279 6.04 18.07 17.14
CA LEU A 279 6.47 19.33 17.76
C LEU A 279 5.35 20.15 18.45
N PRO A 280 4.11 20.28 17.90
CA PRO A 280 3.01 20.95 18.60
C PRO A 280 2.71 20.33 19.97
N LEU A 281 2.78 19.00 20.07
CA LEU A 281 2.51 18.27 21.32
C LEU A 281 3.63 18.47 22.34
N VAL A 282 4.89 18.52 21.89
CA VAL A 282 6.03 18.84 22.76
C VAL A 282 5.91 20.27 23.29
N ARG A 283 5.54 21.23 22.44
CA ARG A 283 5.34 22.62 22.85
C ARG A 283 4.14 22.81 23.76
N ALA A 284 3.10 21.99 23.66
CA ALA A 284 1.92 22.08 24.53
C ALA A 284 2.27 21.92 26.03
N ALA A 285 3.39 21.27 26.36
CA ALA A 285 3.86 21.12 27.73
C ALA A 285 4.55 22.38 28.31
N THR A 286 4.94 23.35 27.47
CA THR A 286 5.75 24.51 27.89
C THR A 286 5.19 25.86 27.43
N ASP A 287 4.57 25.92 26.25
CA ASP A 287 4.00 27.14 25.65
C ASP A 287 2.79 26.77 24.77
N LEU A 288 1.58 26.95 25.33
CA LEU A 288 0.31 26.64 24.64
C LEU A 288 0.08 27.53 23.40
N ARG A 289 0.55 28.77 23.40
CA ARG A 289 0.39 29.67 22.24
C ARG A 289 1.25 29.19 21.08
N ALA A 290 2.51 28.84 21.35
CA ALA A 290 3.37 28.23 20.35
C ALA A 290 2.80 26.90 19.84
N ALA A 291 2.29 26.06 20.75
CA ALA A 291 1.66 24.79 20.38
C ALA A 291 0.49 24.98 19.41
N ALA A 292 -0.42 25.93 19.68
CA ALA A 292 -1.56 26.22 18.83
C ALA A 292 -1.14 26.71 17.43
N VAL A 293 -0.15 27.61 17.36
CA VAL A 293 0.38 28.11 16.08
C VAL A 293 1.01 26.98 15.27
N LEU A 294 1.85 26.15 15.91
CA LEU A 294 2.49 25.02 15.25
C LEU A 294 1.48 23.95 14.81
N TRP A 295 0.44 23.72 15.61
CA TRP A 295 -0.64 22.81 15.26
C TRP A 295 -1.36 23.25 13.98
N LEU A 296 -1.71 24.53 13.89
CA LEU A 296 -2.31 25.11 12.70
C LEU A 296 -1.36 25.01 11.50
N ALA A 297 -0.08 25.35 11.68
CA ALA A 297 0.93 25.25 10.64
C ALA A 297 1.09 23.82 10.11
N VAL A 298 1.13 22.81 10.99
CA VAL A 298 1.18 21.40 10.61
C VAL A 298 -0.10 20.97 9.91
N THR A 299 -1.26 21.38 10.40
CA THR A 299 -2.55 21.03 9.79
C THR A 299 -2.64 21.55 8.36
N VAL A 300 -2.33 22.84 8.15
CA VAL A 300 -2.38 23.47 6.82
C VAL A 300 -1.26 22.96 5.91
N GLY A 301 -0.02 22.92 6.41
CA GLY A 301 1.14 22.54 5.62
C GLY A 301 1.19 21.05 5.28
N SER A 302 0.49 20.18 6.02
CA SER A 302 0.41 18.74 5.70
C SER A 302 -0.62 18.42 4.62
N VAL A 303 -1.50 19.34 4.24
CA VAL A 303 -2.56 19.09 3.25
C VAL A 303 -2.04 18.50 1.93
N PRO A 304 -0.96 19.01 1.29
CA PRO A 304 -0.42 18.41 0.06
C PRO A 304 0.06 16.97 0.26
N VAL A 305 0.64 16.69 1.43
CA VAL A 305 1.16 15.36 1.81
C VAL A 305 0.00 14.39 2.04
N VAL A 306 -1.01 14.80 2.81
CA VAL A 306 -2.23 14.02 3.05
C VAL A 306 -2.96 13.76 1.73
N ARG A 307 -3.10 14.76 0.85
CA ARG A 307 -3.69 14.60 -0.50
C ARG A 307 -2.97 13.57 -1.38
N ALA A 308 -1.72 13.22 -1.06
CA ALA A 308 -0.99 12.22 -1.81
C ALA A 308 -1.42 10.79 -1.46
N VAL A 309 -2.01 10.57 -0.28
CA VAL A 309 -2.36 9.24 0.25
C VAL A 309 -3.80 9.11 0.71
N ALA A 310 -4.52 10.20 0.98
CA ALA A 310 -5.87 10.21 1.51
C ALA A 310 -6.64 11.48 1.07
N ARG A 311 -7.93 11.55 1.37
CA ARG A 311 -8.71 12.80 1.24
C ARG A 311 -8.54 13.64 2.51
N PRO A 312 -8.03 14.89 2.43
CA PRO A 312 -8.03 15.77 3.59
C PRO A 312 -9.46 16.14 3.98
N THR A 313 -9.71 16.18 5.28
CA THR A 313 -10.98 16.59 5.89
C THR A 313 -10.68 17.47 7.11
N ALA A 314 -11.70 18.00 7.78
CA ALA A 314 -11.49 18.71 9.05
C ALA A 314 -10.73 17.84 10.08
N ALA A 315 -10.93 16.52 10.06
CA ALA A 315 -10.24 15.58 10.93
C ALA A 315 -8.72 15.49 10.65
N THR A 316 -8.23 16.01 9.51
CA THR A 316 -6.79 16.15 9.26
C THR A 316 -6.09 17.00 10.33
N ALA A 317 -6.82 17.88 11.03
CA ALA A 317 -6.30 18.58 12.21
C ALA A 317 -5.83 17.64 13.33
N LEU A 318 -6.25 16.37 13.35
CA LEU A 318 -5.81 15.38 14.35
C LEU A 318 -4.42 14.79 14.01
N LEU A 319 -3.81 15.13 12.88
CA LEU A 319 -2.56 14.54 12.42
C LEU A 319 -1.42 14.56 13.46
N PRO A 320 -1.19 15.64 14.25
CA PRO A 320 -0.21 15.61 15.34
C PRO A 320 -0.44 14.48 16.34
N VAL A 321 -1.69 14.24 16.75
CA VAL A 321 -2.07 13.16 17.67
C VAL A 321 -1.92 11.80 17.02
N LEU A 322 -2.33 11.66 15.76
CA LEU A 322 -2.22 10.40 15.03
C LEU A 322 -0.75 10.00 14.79
N ALA A 323 0.16 10.97 14.67
CA ALA A 323 1.60 10.71 14.61
C ALA A 323 2.13 10.07 15.90
N VAL A 324 1.55 10.34 17.07
CA VAL A 324 1.87 9.63 18.32
C VAL A 324 1.43 8.17 18.24
N GLY A 325 0.23 7.91 17.73
CA GLY A 325 -0.23 6.54 17.47
C GLY A 325 0.72 5.78 16.54
N PHE A 326 1.19 6.43 15.49
CA PHE A 326 2.24 5.89 14.60
C PHE A 326 3.53 5.56 15.37
N MET A 327 4.05 6.47 16.19
CA MET A 327 5.25 6.25 16.99
C MET A 327 5.06 5.09 17.98
N ALA A 328 3.90 4.99 18.64
CA ALA A 328 3.59 3.93 19.59
C ALA A 328 3.54 2.55 18.92
N VAL A 329 2.89 2.43 17.76
CA VAL A 329 2.86 1.17 16.98
C VAL A 329 4.24 0.81 16.46
N THR A 330 5.02 1.80 16.00
CA THR A 330 6.41 1.58 15.55
C THR A 330 7.27 1.07 16.70
N LEU A 331 7.21 1.70 17.88
CA LEU A 331 7.91 1.27 19.08
C LEU A 331 7.50 -0.15 19.48
N ARG A 332 6.19 -0.43 19.55
CA ARG A 332 5.65 -1.76 19.84
C ARG A 332 6.20 -2.80 18.87
N SER A 333 6.17 -2.52 17.57
CA SER A 333 6.68 -3.43 16.54
C SER A 333 8.18 -3.67 16.70
N THR A 334 8.97 -2.64 16.97
CA THR A 334 10.41 -2.73 17.24
C THR A 334 10.71 -3.56 18.48
N VAL A 335 9.95 -3.37 19.57
CA VAL A 335 10.09 -4.18 20.80
C VAL A 335 9.77 -5.65 20.51
N LEU A 336 8.69 -5.95 19.78
CA LEU A 336 8.35 -7.32 19.40
C LEU A 336 9.45 -7.98 18.54
N LEU A 337 10.06 -7.22 17.63
CA LEU A 337 11.19 -7.67 16.82
C LEU A 337 12.42 -7.99 17.67
N VAL A 338 12.82 -7.06 18.55
CA VAL A 338 14.00 -7.22 19.43
C VAL A 338 13.80 -8.40 20.38
N LEU A 339 12.60 -8.55 20.94
CA LEU A 339 12.24 -9.64 21.83
C LEU A 339 11.86 -10.95 21.11
N ARG A 340 11.98 -11.01 19.77
CA ARG A 340 11.64 -12.16 18.91
C ARG A 340 10.24 -12.73 19.16
N ARG A 341 9.29 -11.88 19.55
CA ARG A 341 7.89 -12.29 19.80
C ARG A 341 7.12 -12.37 18.47
N PRO A 342 6.16 -13.29 18.34
CA PRO A 342 5.34 -13.39 17.12
C PRO A 342 4.43 -12.17 16.98
N VAL A 343 4.26 -11.70 15.74
CA VAL A 343 3.28 -10.69 15.38
C VAL A 343 2.00 -11.39 14.93
N ARG A 344 0.84 -10.98 15.46
CA ARG A 344 -0.46 -11.51 15.05
C ARG A 344 -0.99 -10.76 13.83
N TRP A 345 -1.59 -11.47 12.89
CA TRP A 345 -2.28 -10.91 11.73
C TRP A 345 -3.48 -11.78 11.34
N LYS A 346 -4.70 -11.22 11.41
CA LYS A 346 -5.95 -11.99 11.40
C LYS A 346 -5.80 -13.17 12.39
N ASP A 347 -6.17 -14.39 11.99
CA ASP A 347 -6.08 -15.59 12.84
C ASP A 347 -4.68 -16.23 12.90
N ARG A 348 -3.65 -15.60 12.31
CA ARG A 348 -2.32 -16.20 12.11
C ARG A 348 -1.26 -15.54 12.98
N ARG A 349 -0.29 -16.33 13.47
CA ARG A 349 0.94 -15.85 14.12
C ARG A 349 2.09 -15.89 13.13
N LEU A 350 2.71 -14.74 12.90
CA LEU A 350 3.88 -14.58 12.05
C LEU A 350 5.11 -14.45 12.94
N HIS A 351 6.12 -15.29 12.75
CA HIS A 351 7.40 -15.16 13.44
C HIS A 351 8.34 -14.27 12.62
N PRO A 352 8.68 -13.06 13.09
CA PRO A 352 9.59 -12.20 12.36
C PRO A 352 11.01 -12.78 12.42
N GLY A 353 11.40 -13.56 11.41
CA GLY A 353 12.75 -14.14 11.32
C GLY A 353 12.81 -15.66 11.20
N ALA A 354 11.68 -16.34 11.05
CA ALA A 354 11.73 -17.70 10.51
C ALA A 354 12.18 -17.59 9.04
N ARG A 355 13.41 -18.02 8.77
CA ARG A 355 13.81 -18.37 7.40
C ARG A 355 12.89 -19.51 6.97
N GLY A 356 12.15 -19.32 5.89
CA GLY A 356 11.89 -20.43 4.97
C GLY A 356 13.16 -20.68 4.16
#